data_AF-B1V916-F1
#
_entry.id   AF-B1V916-F1
#
_cell.length_a   1.000
_cell.length_b   1.000
_cell.length_c   1.000
_cell.angle_alpha   90.00
_cell.angle_beta   90.00
_cell.angle_gamma   90.00
#
_symmetry.space_group_name_H-M   'P 1'
#
loop_
_entity.id
_entity.type
_entity.pdbx_description
1 polymer ?
#
loop_
_entity_poly.entity_id
_entity_poly.type
_entity_poly.pdbx_seq_one_letter_code
_entity_poly.pdbx_strand_id
1 'polypeptide(L)'
;MTFFQGFKNFITRGNVINLAVAVVIGQLFSKIVSSLVADIMMPPFSLLFNETKGLQGLKWCIKEDVYMNYGIFLQNILEFVIFSFAIYLILTIFSRTKLEKPKSELKLILESLQKEITLLQEIKNNLQQNNNKK
;
A
#
# COMPACT_ATOMS: atom_id res chain seq x y z
N MET A 1 -19.77 7.23 31.89
CA MET A 1 -19.25 7.92 30.70
C MET A 1 -20.09 7.50 29.51
N THR A 2 -20.65 8.45 28.75
CA THR A 2 -21.44 8.16 27.55
C THR A 2 -20.54 7.53 26.49
N PHE A 3 -21.05 6.51 25.77
CA PHE A 3 -20.31 5.79 24.72
C PHE A 3 -19.59 6.73 23.75
N PHE A 4 -20.23 7.84 23.38
CA PHE A 4 -19.67 8.87 22.50
C PHE A 4 -18.38 9.52 23.04
N GLN A 5 -18.28 9.75 24.35
CA GLN A 5 -17.06 10.25 24.99
C GLN A 5 -15.97 9.16 25.03
N GLY A 6 -16.35 7.90 25.25
CA GLY A 6 -15.43 6.76 25.18
C GLY A 6 -14.87 6.55 23.77
N PHE A 7 -15.73 6.64 22.77
CA PHE A 7 -15.35 6.52 21.36
C PHE A 7 -14.47 7.70 20.90
N LYS A 8 -14.85 8.93 21.25
CA LYS A 8 -14.01 10.12 20.99
C LYS A 8 -12.63 9.95 21.62
N ASN A 9 -12.58 9.54 22.88
CA ASN A 9 -11.32 9.27 23.58
C ASN A 9 -10.52 8.11 22.95
N PHE A 10 -11.17 7.13 22.32
CA PHE A 10 -10.48 6.04 21.64
C PHE A 10 -9.84 6.50 20.33
N ILE A 11 -10.57 7.22 19.48
CA ILE A 11 -10.03 7.70 18.19
C ILE A 11 -8.96 8.78 18.39
N THR A 12 -9.05 9.60 19.43
CA THR A 12 -8.03 10.60 19.76
C THR A 12 -6.87 10.04 20.58
N ARG A 13 -6.94 8.78 21.03
CA ARG A 13 -5.82 8.13 21.72
C ARG A 13 -4.82 7.57 20.71
N GLY A 14 -3.57 8.02 20.84
CA GLY A 14 -2.46 7.50 20.05
C GLY A 14 -2.55 7.88 18.57
N ASN A 15 -2.08 6.97 17.71
CA ASN A 15 -1.92 7.23 16.27
C ASN A 15 -3.05 6.62 15.41
N VAL A 16 -4.21 6.32 15.99
CA VAL A 16 -5.29 5.56 15.35
C VAL A 16 -5.84 6.28 14.12
N ILE A 17 -5.97 7.61 14.18
CA ILE A 17 -6.45 8.43 13.06
C ILE A 17 -5.49 8.36 11.88
N ASN A 18 -4.18 8.53 12.11
CA ASN A 18 -3.21 8.50 11.01
C ASN A 18 -3.06 7.08 10.43
N LEU A 19 -3.17 6.04 11.26
CA LEU A 19 -3.22 4.65 10.81
C LEU A 19 -4.45 4.43 9.91
N ALA A 20 -5.63 4.88 10.34
CA ALA A 20 -6.87 4.75 9.58
C ALA A 20 -6.78 5.46 8.22
N VAL A 21 -6.23 6.68 8.20
CA VAL A 21 -6.01 7.44 6.97
C VAL A 21 -5.02 6.71 6.04
N ALA A 22 -3.91 6.20 6.56
CA ALA A 22 -2.94 5.45 5.79
C ALA A 22 -3.55 4.18 5.15
N VAL A 23 -4.38 3.44 5.91
CA VAL A 23 -5.07 2.24 5.42
C VAL A 23 -6.08 2.57 4.32
N VAL A 24 -6.87 3.64 4.49
CA VAL A 24 -7.86 4.06 3.49
C VAL A 24 -7.18 4.52 2.20
N ILE A 25 -6.12 5.35 2.31
CA ILE A 25 -5.33 5.79 1.15
C ILE A 25 -4.68 4.59 0.46
N GLY A 26 -4.14 3.63 1.22
CA GLY A 26 -3.57 2.40 0.69
C GLY A 26 -4.58 1.56 -0.12
N GLN A 27 -5.81 1.42 0.39
CA GLN A 27 -6.89 0.73 -0.32
C GLN A 27 -7.27 1.43 -1.62
N LEU A 28 -7.43 2.76 -1.59
CA LEU A 28 -7.75 3.54 -2.78
C LEU A 28 -6.62 3.49 -3.82
N PHE A 29 -5.37 3.60 -3.38
CA PHE A 29 -4.20 3.48 -4.25
C PHE A 29 -4.12 2.09 -4.90
N SER A 30 -4.32 1.02 -4.12
CA SER A 30 -4.36 -0.35 -4.64
C SER A 30 -5.44 -0.53 -5.71
N LYS A 31 -6.62 0.09 -5.56
CA LYS A 31 -7.66 0.09 -6.60
C LYS A 31 -7.22 0.78 -7.89
N ILE A 32 -6.53 1.92 -7.79
CA ILE A 32 -6.02 2.64 -8.98
C ILE A 32 -5.01 1.78 -9.73
N VAL A 33 -4.06 1.16 -9.03
CA VAL A 33 -3.08 0.26 -9.64
C VAL A 33 -3.78 -0.96 -10.26
N SER A 34 -4.78 -1.51 -9.58
CA SER A 34 -5.55 -2.66 -10.07
C SER A 34 -6.31 -2.32 -11.35
N SER A 35 -6.94 -1.15 -11.44
CA SER A 35 -7.61 -0.70 -12.67
C SER A 35 -6.62 -0.45 -13.80
N LEU A 36 -5.45 0.17 -13.53
CA LEU A 36 -4.42 0.32 -14.56
C LEU A 36 -3.96 -1.04 -15.11
N VAL A 37 -3.76 -2.03 -14.24
CA VAL A 37 -3.32 -3.36 -14.67
C VAL A 37 -4.43 -4.09 -15.42
N ALA A 38 -5.64 -4.16 -14.85
CA ALA A 38 -6.77 -4.90 -15.41
C ALA A 38 -7.36 -4.26 -16.66
N ASP A 39 -7.45 -2.92 -16.72
CA ASP A 39 -8.17 -2.22 -17.78
C ASP A 39 -7.24 -1.71 -18.89
N ILE A 40 -5.95 -1.46 -18.60
CA ILE A 40 -5.01 -0.88 -19.57
C ILE A 40 -3.91 -1.86 -19.97
N MET A 41 -3.32 -2.60 -19.02
CA MET A 41 -2.23 -3.54 -19.34
C MET A 41 -2.76 -4.88 -19.85
N MET A 42 -3.75 -5.46 -19.19
CA MET A 42 -4.28 -6.78 -19.51
C MET A 42 -4.87 -6.90 -20.93
N PRO A 43 -5.58 -5.92 -21.51
CA PRO A 43 -6.13 -6.10 -22.86
C PRO A 43 -5.04 -6.29 -23.94
N PRO A 44 -3.97 -5.46 -24.03
CA PRO A 44 -2.83 -5.74 -24.92
C PRO A 44 -2.14 -7.08 -24.67
N PHE A 45 -1.95 -7.48 -23.40
CA PHE A 45 -1.36 -8.78 -23.08
C PHE A 45 -2.28 -9.94 -23.51
N SER A 46 -3.58 -9.82 -23.28
CA SER A 46 -4.58 -10.84 -23.66
C SER A 46 -4.65 -11.05 -25.17
N LEU A 47 -4.43 -9.99 -25.96
CA LEU A 47 -4.37 -10.07 -27.42
C LEU A 47 -3.08 -10.74 -27.90
N LEU A 48 -1.95 -10.52 -27.22
CA LEU A 48 -0.67 -11.18 -27.52
C LEU A 48 -0.68 -12.68 -27.22
N PHE A 49 -1.44 -13.13 -26.22
CA PHE A 49 -1.54 -14.54 -25.85
C PHE A 49 -2.63 -15.34 -26.59
N ASN A 50 -3.30 -14.71 -27.57
CA ASN A 50 -4.29 -15.26 -28.52
C ASN A 50 -5.39 -16.19 -27.90
N GLU A 51 -6.62 -15.69 -27.94
CA GLU A 51 -7.89 -16.32 -27.51
C GLU A 51 -8.16 -16.42 -26.00
N THR A 52 -9.02 -15.50 -25.54
CA THR A 52 -10.21 -15.60 -24.65
C THR A 52 -10.25 -16.52 -23.41
N LYS A 53 -9.29 -17.41 -23.19
CA LYS A 53 -9.14 -18.24 -21.99
C LYS A 53 -7.73 -18.32 -21.44
N GLY A 54 -6.73 -17.72 -22.08
CA GLY A 54 -5.36 -17.65 -21.56
C GLY A 54 -4.85 -18.97 -20.96
N LEU A 55 -3.91 -18.86 -20.03
CA LEU A 55 -3.38 -20.03 -19.31
C LEU A 55 -4.48 -20.76 -18.51
N GLN A 56 -5.60 -20.12 -18.19
CA GLN A 56 -6.69 -20.67 -17.36
C GLN A 56 -7.38 -21.90 -17.95
N GLY A 57 -7.32 -22.09 -19.27
CA GLY A 57 -7.86 -23.27 -19.97
C GLY A 57 -7.06 -24.54 -19.72
N LEU A 58 -5.85 -24.44 -19.18
CA LEU A 58 -4.97 -25.57 -18.90
C LEU A 58 -5.45 -26.30 -17.64
N LYS A 59 -6.09 -27.44 -17.87
CA LYS A 59 -6.61 -28.33 -16.84
C LYS A 59 -6.01 -29.71 -17.06
N TRP A 60 -5.39 -30.28 -16.02
CA TRP A 60 -4.96 -31.67 -16.06
C TRP A 60 -6.03 -32.54 -15.40
N CYS A 61 -6.64 -33.45 -16.15
CA CYS A 61 -7.50 -34.50 -15.60
C CYS A 61 -6.65 -35.53 -14.86
N ILE A 62 -6.94 -35.73 -13.57
CA ILE A 62 -6.23 -36.72 -12.74
C ILE A 62 -7.07 -38.01 -12.60
N LYS A 63 -8.42 -37.91 -12.62
CA LYS A 63 -9.40 -39.01 -12.65
C LYS A 63 -10.79 -38.47 -13.03
N GLU A 64 -11.71 -39.32 -13.49
CA GLU A 64 -13.10 -39.00 -13.91
C GLU A 64 -13.73 -37.85 -13.09
N ASP A 65 -13.82 -36.67 -13.74
CA ASP A 65 -14.33 -35.38 -13.22
C ASP A 65 -13.48 -34.59 -12.18
N VAL A 66 -12.27 -35.02 -11.86
CA VAL A 66 -11.32 -34.24 -11.03
C VAL A 66 -10.28 -33.54 -11.91
N TYR A 67 -10.46 -32.24 -12.07
CA TYR A 67 -9.58 -31.35 -12.83
C TYR A 67 -8.64 -30.55 -11.92
N MET A 68 -7.34 -30.60 -12.18
CA MET A 68 -6.37 -29.66 -11.59
C MET A 68 -6.21 -28.46 -12.53
N ASN A 69 -6.77 -27.31 -12.14
CA ASN A 69 -6.74 -26.07 -12.91
C ASN A 69 -5.45 -25.28 -12.65
N TYR A 70 -4.29 -25.83 -13.02
CA TYR A 70 -2.99 -25.15 -12.87
C TYR A 70 -2.89 -23.89 -13.74
N GLY A 71 -3.74 -23.79 -14.76
CA GLY A 71 -3.87 -22.62 -15.60
C GLY A 71 -4.15 -21.30 -14.86
N ILE A 72 -5.04 -21.34 -13.87
CA ILE A 72 -5.39 -20.17 -13.05
C ILE A 72 -4.19 -19.75 -12.19
N PHE A 73 -3.42 -20.71 -11.70
CA PHE A 73 -2.23 -20.41 -10.91
C PHE A 73 -1.17 -19.69 -11.76
N LEU A 74 -0.92 -20.15 -12.98
CA LEU A 74 0.06 -19.53 -13.87
C LEU A 74 -0.40 -18.14 -14.34
N GLN A 75 -1.70 -17.96 -14.55
CA GLN A 75 -2.31 -16.66 -14.79
C GLN A 75 -2.06 -15.69 -13.62
N ASN A 76 -2.27 -16.12 -12.38
CA ASN A 76 -2.05 -15.27 -11.19
C ASN A 76 -0.57 -14.88 -11.02
N ILE A 77 0.36 -15.76 -11.38
CA ILE A 77 1.80 -15.44 -11.40
C ILE A 77 2.08 -14.34 -12.43
N LEU A 78 1.53 -14.48 -13.63
CA LEU A 78 1.70 -13.48 -14.69
C LEU A 78 1.10 -12.13 -14.26
N GLU A 79 -0.09 -12.13 -13.68
CA GLU A 79 -0.74 -10.94 -13.14
C GLU A 79 0.11 -10.27 -12.06
N PHE A 80 0.72 -11.03 -11.16
CA PHE A 80 1.63 -10.47 -10.16
C PHE A 80 2.87 -9.82 -10.79
N VAL A 81 3.46 -10.43 -11.81
CA VAL A 81 4.60 -9.86 -12.55
C VAL A 81 4.19 -8.57 -13.26
N ILE A 82 3.03 -8.54 -13.91
CA ILE A 82 2.51 -7.33 -14.57
C ILE A 82 2.18 -6.25 -13.53
N PHE A 83 1.61 -6.61 -12.39
CA PHE A 83 1.23 -5.67 -11.32
C PHE A 83 2.47 -5.02 -10.69
N SER A 84 3.49 -5.81 -10.38
CA SER A 84 4.77 -5.30 -9.88
C SER A 84 5.48 -4.41 -10.91
N PHE A 85 5.43 -4.75 -12.21
CA PHE A 85 5.95 -3.91 -13.28
C PHE A 85 5.15 -2.61 -13.44
N ALA A 86 3.83 -2.65 -13.33
CA ALA A 86 2.97 -1.46 -13.38
C ALA A 86 3.24 -0.51 -12.19
N ILE A 87 3.40 -1.05 -10.97
CA ILE A 87 3.83 -0.27 -9.80
C ILE A 87 5.18 0.38 -10.09
N TYR A 88 6.15 -0.37 -10.63
CA TYR A 88 7.46 0.17 -10.98
C TYR A 88 7.36 1.30 -12.00
N LEU A 89 6.55 1.16 -13.06
CA LEU A 89 6.32 2.20 -14.05
C LEU A 89 5.70 3.45 -13.41
N ILE A 90 4.67 3.30 -12.59
CA ILE A 90 4.04 4.43 -11.87
C ILE A 90 5.09 5.14 -11.01
N LEU A 91 5.81 4.41 -10.15
CA LEU A 91 6.83 4.99 -9.28
C LEU A 91 7.94 5.68 -10.08
N THR A 92 8.34 5.11 -11.21
CA THR A 92 9.37 5.68 -12.10
C THR A 92 8.90 6.94 -12.80
N ILE A 93 7.66 6.95 -13.31
CA ILE A 93 7.06 8.14 -13.94
C ILE A 93 6.93 9.26 -12.91
N PHE A 94 6.37 8.97 -11.74
CA PHE A 94 6.29 9.92 -10.62
C PHE A 94 7.67 10.40 -10.14
N SER A 95 8.71 9.58 -10.24
CA SER A 95 10.08 9.98 -9.90
C SER A 95 10.77 10.82 -10.98
N ARG A 96 10.38 10.69 -12.25
CA ARG A 96 10.93 11.45 -13.38
C ARG A 96 10.24 12.79 -13.59
N THR A 97 8.94 12.86 -13.30
CA THR A 97 8.26 14.14 -13.11
C THR A 97 8.71 14.69 -11.76
N LYS A 98 9.62 15.67 -11.72
CA LYS A 98 9.92 16.43 -10.49
C LYS A 98 8.63 17.07 -9.98
N LEU A 99 7.87 16.34 -9.19
CA LEU A 99 6.75 16.83 -8.41
C LEU A 99 7.28 17.02 -6.99
N GLU A 100 7.81 18.21 -6.76
CA GLU A 100 8.16 18.73 -5.42
C GLU A 100 6.94 18.94 -4.50
N LYS A 101 5.72 18.50 -4.84
CA LYS A 101 4.50 18.94 -4.10
C LYS A 101 3.48 17.89 -3.62
N PRO A 102 3.53 16.59 -3.98
CA PRO A 102 2.83 15.55 -3.21
C PRO A 102 3.70 14.98 -2.07
N LYS A 103 5.04 15.06 -2.23
CA LYS A 103 6.01 14.71 -1.19
C LYS A 103 6.06 15.73 -0.05
N SER A 104 5.65 16.97 -0.28
CA SER A 104 5.74 18.05 0.71
C SER A 104 4.79 17.83 1.88
N GLU A 105 3.54 17.41 1.68
CA GLU A 105 2.62 17.21 2.81
C GLU A 105 3.00 16.00 3.66
N LEU A 106 3.35 14.87 3.03
CA LEU A 106 3.85 13.69 3.75
C LEU A 106 5.21 13.92 4.40
N LYS A 107 6.12 14.69 3.76
CA LYS A 107 7.37 15.13 4.40
C LYS A 107 7.11 16.10 5.55
N LEU A 108 6.19 17.05 5.43
CA LEU A 108 5.88 18.00 6.49
C LEU A 108 5.29 17.29 7.71
N ILE A 109 4.45 16.27 7.48
CA ILE A 109 3.94 15.41 8.55
C ILE A 109 5.08 14.56 9.16
N LEU A 110 5.94 13.95 8.36
CA LEU A 110 7.09 13.19 8.86
C LEU A 110 8.13 14.06 9.59
N GLU A 111 8.41 15.26 9.09
CA GLU A 111 9.34 16.23 9.67
C GLU A 111 8.77 16.83 10.95
N SER A 112 7.47 17.12 11.02
CA SER A 112 6.83 17.58 12.27
C SER A 112 6.87 16.50 13.34
N LEU A 113 6.59 15.24 12.99
CA LEU A 113 6.72 14.10 13.90
C LEU A 113 8.16 13.89 14.38
N GLN A 114 9.16 14.00 13.49
CA GLN A 114 10.58 13.88 13.85
C GLN A 114 11.07 15.01 14.75
N LYS A 115 10.63 16.25 14.49
CA LYS A 115 10.95 17.40 15.34
C LYS A 115 10.38 17.20 16.75
N GLU A 116 9.14 16.75 16.86
CA GLU A 116 8.49 16.50 18.15
C GLU A 116 9.21 15.41 18.95
N ILE A 117 9.59 14.30 18.31
CA ILE A 117 10.38 13.23 18.94
C ILE A 117 11.74 13.74 19.43
N THR A 118 12.44 14.55 18.61
CA THR A 118 13.74 15.13 18.97
C THR A 118 13.63 16.08 20.15
N LEU A 119 12.61 16.95 20.14
CA LEU A 119 12.35 17.92 21.21
C LEU A 119 12.01 17.20 22.53
N LEU A 120 11.22 16.12 22.47
CA LEU A 120 10.92 15.28 23.64
C LEU A 120 12.17 14.55 24.17
N GLN A 121 13.06 14.10 23.29
CA GLN A 121 14.35 13.51 23.69
C GLN A 121 15.25 14.54 24.37
N GLU A 122 15.31 15.77 23.85
CA GLU A 122 16.07 16.87 24.44
C GLU A 122 15.53 17.27 25.82
N ILE A 123 14.20 17.39 25.96
CA ILE A 123 13.54 17.62 27.25
C ILE A 123 13.86 16.49 28.25
N LYS A 124 13.79 15.23 27.81
CA LYS A 124 14.14 14.07 28.65
C LYS A 124 15.60 14.15 29.13
N ASN A 125 16.54 14.46 28.24
CA ASN A 125 17.96 14.57 28.58
C ASN A 125 18.23 15.72 29.56
N ASN A 126 17.58 16.87 29.36
CA ASN A 126 17.68 18.02 30.26
C ASN A 126 17.12 17.72 31.65
N LEU A 127 16.00 16.98 31.74
CA LEU A 127 15.44 16.55 33.02
C LEU A 127 16.33 15.54 33.75
N GLN A 128 16.96 14.60 33.02
CA GLN A 128 17.91 13.65 33.60
C GLN A 128 19.20 14.33 34.09
N GLN A 129 19.73 15.30 33.34
CA GLN A 129 20.89 16.09 33.79
C GLN A 129 20.58 16.92 35.03
N ASN A 130 19.38 17.52 35.13
CA ASN A 130 18.99 18.29 36.31
C ASN A 130 18.71 17.42 37.54
N ASN A 131 18.20 16.20 37.37
CA ASN A 131 18.00 15.27 38.49
C ASN A 131 19.32 14.71 39.05
N ASN A 132 20.36 14.57 38.23
CA ASN A 132 21.69 14.12 38.69
C ASN A 132 22.55 15.25 39.30
N LYS A 133 22.08 16.50 39.25
CA LYS A 133 22.74 17.68 39.84
C LYS A 133 22.17 18.07 41.22
N LYS A 134 21.15 17.36 41.71
CA LYS A 134 20.65 17.44 43.10
C LYS A 134 21.10 16.22 43.87
#